data_AF-A0A800DVS6-F1
#
_entry.id   AF-A0A800DVS6-F1
#
_cell.length_a   1.000
_cell.length_b   1.000
_cell.length_c   1.000
_cell.angle_alpha   90.00
_cell.angle_beta   90.00
_cell.angle_gamma   90.00
#
_symmetry.space_group_name_H-M   'P 1'
#
loop_
_entity.id
_entity.type
_entity.pdbx_description
1 polymer ?
#
loop_
_entity_poly.entity_id
_entity_poly.type
_entity_poly.pdbx_seq_one_letter_code
_entity_poly.pdbx_strand_id
1 'polypeptide(L)'
;MRLIEKENTYLIENFFSSSLAGFTKPSLKGQDVEKDMRESLSFLKEFKVSFLNQRHSSQINFIEEEGIYEGDGLFTRKEKLVLVIKTADCLPVLFEDEKEKIIGALHLGWRSLKEGILENINFPL
;
A
#
# COMPACT_ATOMS: atom_id res chain seq x y z
N MET A 1 -7.21 -5.59 -13.95
CA MET A 1 -5.97 -5.76 -13.18
C MET A 1 -4.76 -6.03 -14.09
N ARG A 2 -3.69 -5.24 -13.96
CA ARG A 2 -2.40 -5.44 -14.67
C ARG A 2 -1.23 -5.17 -13.73
N LEU A 3 -0.22 -6.05 -13.75
CA LEU A 3 1.03 -5.87 -13.00
C LEU A 3 2.03 -5.04 -13.82
N ILE A 4 2.60 -4.02 -13.18
CA ILE A 4 3.68 -3.19 -13.69
C ILE A 4 4.87 -3.36 -12.75
N GLU A 5 6.00 -3.76 -13.30
CA GLU A 5 7.29 -3.72 -12.59
C GLU A 5 8.08 -2.51 -13.06
N LYS A 6 8.51 -1.68 -12.10
CA LYS A 6 9.39 -0.54 -12.37
C LYS A 6 10.44 -0.47 -11.28
N GLU A 7 11.70 -0.66 -11.67
CA GLU A 7 12.85 -0.66 -10.76
C GLU A 7 12.66 -1.62 -9.57
N ASN A 8 12.44 -1.06 -8.37
CA ASN A 8 12.26 -1.80 -7.13
C ASN A 8 10.79 -1.84 -6.67
N THR A 9 9.84 -1.51 -7.54
CA THR A 9 8.41 -1.46 -7.19
C THR A 9 7.58 -2.33 -8.12
N TYR A 10 6.66 -3.08 -7.52
CA TYR A 10 5.57 -3.78 -8.19
C TYR A 10 4.27 -3.01 -7.94
N LEU A 11 3.60 -2.60 -9.01
CA LEU A 11 2.32 -1.91 -8.95
C LEU A 11 1.27 -2.73 -9.68
N ILE A 12 0.06 -2.75 -9.14
CA ILE A 12 -1.11 -3.32 -9.78
C ILE A 12 -2.05 -2.18 -10.11
N GLU A 13 -2.32 -1.99 -11.41
CA GLU A 13 -3.25 -0.98 -11.92
C GLU A 13 -4.59 -1.61 -12.31
N ASN A 14 -5.61 -0.76 -12.39
CA ASN A 14 -6.96 -1.12 -12.83
C ASN A 14 -7.56 -2.23 -11.95
N PHE A 15 -7.58 -2.01 -10.63
CA PHE A 15 -8.52 -2.70 -9.75
C PHE A 15 -9.93 -2.26 -10.20
N PHE A 16 -10.31 -1.01 -9.92
CA PHE A 16 -11.44 -0.31 -10.53
C PHE A 16 -11.04 1.13 -10.91
N SER A 17 -11.56 1.69 -12.00
CA SER A 17 -11.25 3.08 -12.40
C SER A 17 -9.72 3.36 -12.39
N SER A 18 -9.31 4.60 -12.07
CA SER A 18 -7.91 5.02 -11.89
C SER A 18 -7.37 4.70 -10.49
N SER A 19 -7.45 3.43 -10.08
CA SER A 19 -6.90 2.93 -8.80
C SER A 19 -5.61 2.14 -8.99
N LEU A 20 -4.71 2.26 -8.01
CA LEU A 20 -3.37 1.71 -8.07
C LEU A 20 -2.88 1.36 -6.66
N ALA A 21 -2.35 0.17 -6.48
CA ALA A 21 -1.72 -0.26 -5.23
C ALA A 21 -0.51 -1.15 -5.54
N GLY A 22 0.45 -1.23 -4.63
CA GLY A 22 1.65 -1.99 -4.88
C GLY A 22 2.55 -2.15 -3.68
N PHE A 23 3.72 -2.74 -3.95
CA PHE A 23 4.72 -3.00 -2.92
C PHE A 23 6.13 -2.92 -3.48
N THR A 24 7.09 -2.63 -2.60
CA THR A 24 8.50 -2.49 -2.99
C THR A 24 9.38 -3.66 -2.54
N LYS A 25 10.46 -3.86 -3.29
CA LYS A 25 11.54 -4.82 -2.99
C LYS A 25 12.39 -4.35 -1.80
N PRO A 26 13.09 -5.27 -1.11
CA PRO A 26 13.96 -4.97 0.03
C PRO A 26 15.16 -4.06 -0.29
N SER A 27 15.48 -3.92 -1.58
CA SER A 27 16.64 -3.18 -2.10
C SER A 27 16.57 -1.66 -1.91
N LEU A 28 15.42 -1.11 -1.50
CA LEU A 28 15.30 0.28 -1.04
C LEU A 28 15.93 0.42 0.36
N LYS A 29 17.26 0.29 0.42
CA LYS A 29 18.10 0.52 1.60
C LYS A 29 18.75 1.90 1.48
N GLY A 30 17.95 2.95 1.57
CA GLY A 30 18.42 4.34 1.65
C GLY A 30 18.24 4.93 3.04
N GLN A 31 19.07 5.92 3.40
CA GLN A 31 18.90 6.72 4.63
C GLN A 31 17.57 7.49 4.66
N ASP A 32 16.90 7.61 3.50
CA ASP A 32 15.61 8.27 3.32
C ASP A 32 14.72 7.46 2.36
N VAL A 33 14.07 6.43 2.89
CA VAL A 33 13.26 5.49 2.10
C VAL A 33 12.04 6.18 1.46
N GLU A 34 11.57 7.29 2.02
CA GLU A 34 10.49 8.08 1.40
C GLU A 34 10.96 8.71 0.09
N LYS A 35 12.16 9.30 0.09
CA LYS A 35 12.74 9.91 -1.10
C LYS A 35 12.93 8.89 -2.23
N ASP A 36 13.54 7.75 -1.94
CA ASP A 36 13.79 6.72 -2.95
C ASP A 36 12.47 6.18 -3.55
N MET A 37 11.43 6.02 -2.72
CA MET A 37 10.11 5.60 -3.21
C MET A 37 9.46 6.67 -4.08
N ARG A 38 9.53 7.95 -3.69
CA ARG A 38 9.00 9.05 -4.50
C ARG A 38 9.72 9.15 -5.85
N GLU A 39 11.02 8.93 -5.88
CA GLU A 39 11.80 8.89 -7.13
C GLU A 39 11.37 7.72 -8.02
N SER A 40 11.30 6.49 -7.49
CA SER A 40 10.85 5.32 -8.27
C SER A 40 9.40 5.44 -8.75
N LEU A 41 8.56 6.22 -8.08
CA LEU A 41 7.15 6.46 -8.44
C LEU A 41 6.92 7.78 -9.20
N SER A 42 7.99 8.52 -9.52
CA SER A 42 7.91 9.84 -10.18
C SER A 42 7.23 9.81 -11.56
N PHE A 43 7.12 8.64 -12.18
CA PHE A 43 6.39 8.46 -13.44
C PHE A 43 4.86 8.56 -13.26
N LEU A 44 4.35 8.39 -12.05
CA LEU A 44 2.93 8.52 -11.69
C LEU A 44 2.55 9.99 -11.43
N LYS A 45 2.86 10.88 -12.37
CA LYS A 45 2.75 12.36 -12.17
C LYS A 45 1.36 12.85 -11.78
N GLU A 46 0.31 12.13 -12.14
CA GLU A 46 -1.08 12.49 -11.80
C GLU A 46 -1.58 11.89 -10.49
N PHE A 47 -0.78 11.03 -9.86
CA PHE A 47 -1.19 10.31 -8.66
C PHE A 47 -0.51 10.88 -7.42
N LYS A 48 -1.29 10.97 -6.35
CA LYS A 48 -0.82 11.12 -4.97
C LYS A 48 -0.37 9.75 -4.46
N VAL A 49 0.58 9.70 -3.52
CA VAL A 49 1.14 8.43 -3.02
C VAL A 49 1.14 8.39 -1.51
N SER A 50 0.66 7.28 -0.95
CA SER A 50 0.69 7.00 0.49
C SER A 50 1.48 5.75 0.82
N PHE A 51 2.18 5.83 1.95
CA PHE A 51 3.04 4.78 2.47
C PHE A 51 2.71 4.46 3.93
N LEU A 52 3.30 3.37 4.40
CA LEU A 52 3.30 2.98 5.81
C LEU A 52 4.68 3.15 6.45
N ASN A 53 4.68 3.56 7.72
CA ASN A 53 5.73 3.25 8.66
C ASN A 53 5.38 1.95 9.38
N GLN A 54 5.86 0.83 8.82
CA GLN A 54 5.43 -0.52 9.19
C GLN A 54 6.03 -0.97 10.51
N ARG A 55 5.18 -1.50 11.41
CA ARG A 55 5.58 -1.91 12.77
C ARG A 55 5.36 -3.40 13.05
N HIS A 56 4.94 -4.17 12.04
CA HIS A 56 4.50 -5.56 12.22
C HIS A 56 3.36 -5.69 13.24
N SER A 57 2.47 -4.70 13.23
CA SER A 57 1.26 -4.56 14.03
C SER A 57 0.03 -5.07 13.28
N SER A 58 -1.14 -4.96 13.91
CA SER A 58 -2.46 -5.15 13.29
C SER A 58 -3.21 -3.84 12.97
N GLN A 59 -2.54 -2.68 13.03
CA GLN A 59 -3.15 -1.38 12.76
C GLN A 59 -3.37 -1.16 11.26
N ILE A 60 -4.58 -0.72 10.90
CA ILE A 60 -5.01 -0.41 9.54
C ILE A 60 -5.52 1.03 9.50
N ASN A 61 -5.18 1.77 8.45
CA ASN A 61 -5.65 3.13 8.22
C ASN A 61 -6.53 3.20 6.97
N PHE A 62 -7.71 3.81 7.10
CA PHE A 62 -8.51 4.23 5.95
C PHE A 62 -8.19 5.70 5.65
N ILE A 63 -7.66 5.98 4.46
CA ILE A 63 -7.05 7.27 4.14
C ILE A 63 -7.65 7.92 2.89
N GLU A 64 -7.60 9.25 2.83
CA GLU A 64 -8.12 10.05 1.71
C GLU A 64 -7.06 11.01 1.13
N GLU A 65 -5.87 11.05 1.73
CA GLU A 65 -4.78 11.97 1.37
C GLU A 65 -3.44 11.22 1.28
N GLU A 66 -2.46 11.86 0.61
CA GLU A 66 -1.08 11.38 0.60
C GLU A 66 -0.40 11.53 1.95
N GLY A 67 0.55 10.65 2.25
CA GLY A 67 1.36 10.76 3.45
C GLY A 67 2.02 9.46 3.87
N ILE A 68 2.61 9.49 5.07
CA ILE A 68 3.14 8.31 5.73
C ILE A 68 2.30 8.07 6.99
N TYR A 69 1.73 6.86 7.09
CA TYR A 69 0.88 6.47 8.20
C TYR A 69 1.54 5.36 9.02
N GLU A 70 1.42 5.39 10.34
CA GLU A 70 1.86 4.27 11.19
C GLU A 70 0.90 3.09 11.05
N GLY A 71 1.42 1.87 10.98
CA GLY A 71 0.63 0.64 10.90
C GLY A 71 1.06 -0.28 9.77
N ASP A 72 0.26 -1.29 9.50
CA ASP A 72 0.59 -2.38 8.57
C ASP A 72 -0.51 -2.58 7.50
N GLY A 73 -1.50 -1.69 7.45
CA GLY A 73 -2.49 -1.64 6.38
C GLY A 73 -2.93 -0.23 5.98
N LEU A 74 -3.16 -0.07 4.68
CA LEU A 74 -3.83 1.10 4.09
C LEU A 74 -5.05 0.65 3.30
N PHE A 75 -6.12 1.44 3.37
CA PHE A 75 -7.27 1.35 2.47
C PHE A 75 -7.69 2.74 2.01
N THR A 76 -8.30 2.83 0.84
CA THR A 76 -8.88 4.09 0.34
C THR A 76 -9.99 3.86 -0.67
N ARG A 77 -10.89 4.84 -0.79
CA ARG A 77 -11.81 5.02 -1.93
C ARG A 77 -11.35 6.08 -2.91
N LYS A 78 -10.27 6.78 -2.58
CA LYS A 78 -9.81 7.96 -3.31
C LYS A 78 -9.16 7.54 -4.63
N GLU A 79 -9.78 7.95 -5.74
CA GLU A 79 -9.14 7.84 -7.05
C GLU A 79 -7.85 8.67 -7.10
N LYS A 80 -6.88 8.22 -7.89
CA LYS A 80 -5.56 8.83 -8.01
C LYS A 80 -4.74 8.89 -6.71
N LEU A 81 -5.10 8.11 -5.68
CA LEU A 81 -4.26 7.87 -4.50
C LEU A 81 -3.69 6.45 -4.54
N VAL A 82 -2.36 6.34 -4.56
CA VAL A 82 -1.64 5.08 -4.66
C VAL A 82 -1.28 4.58 -3.28
N LEU A 83 -1.59 3.32 -2.99
CA LEU A 83 -1.19 2.67 -1.75
C LEU A 83 0.07 1.84 -1.96
N VAL A 84 1.15 2.13 -1.23
CA VAL A 84 2.41 1.39 -1.38
C VAL A 84 2.94 0.94 -0.02
N ILE A 85 3.22 -0.36 0.08
CA ILE A 85 3.85 -0.98 1.24
C ILE A 85 5.27 -1.45 0.92
N LYS A 86 6.13 -1.58 1.92
CA LYS A 86 7.46 -2.17 1.76
C LYS A 86 7.42 -3.64 2.13
N THR A 87 8.19 -4.47 1.45
CA THR A 87 8.30 -5.88 1.81
C THR A 87 9.75 -6.31 1.90
N ALA A 88 10.02 -7.15 2.89
CA ALA A 88 11.23 -7.94 3.02
C ALA A 88 10.83 -9.23 3.73
N ASP A 89 10.57 -10.27 2.93
CA ASP A 89 10.08 -11.60 3.32
C ASP A 89 8.63 -11.66 3.86
N CYS A 90 8.10 -10.55 4.37
CA CYS A 90 6.67 -10.46 4.73
C CYS A 90 5.77 -10.48 3.48
N LEU A 91 4.56 -11.00 3.63
CA LEU A 91 3.61 -11.17 2.54
C LEU A 91 2.91 -9.83 2.21
N PRO A 92 3.05 -9.27 0.99
CA PRO A 92 2.16 -8.21 0.53
C PRO A 92 0.80 -8.80 0.16
N VAL A 93 -0.27 -8.21 0.68
CA VAL A 93 -1.63 -8.52 0.21
C VAL A 93 -2.30 -7.25 -0.28
N LEU A 94 -2.78 -7.29 -1.51
CA LEU A 94 -3.54 -6.22 -2.13
C LEU A 94 -5.00 -6.63 -2.14
N PHE A 95 -5.87 -5.72 -1.72
CA PHE A 95 -7.31 -5.92 -1.59
C PHE A 95 -8.06 -5.03 -2.55
N GLU A 96 -9.21 -5.54 -3.01
CA GLU A 96 -10.18 -4.79 -3.79
C GLU A 96 -11.60 -5.17 -3.35
N ASP A 97 -12.44 -4.16 -3.18
CA ASP A 97 -13.90 -4.27 -3.21
C ASP A 97 -14.43 -3.37 -4.34
N GLU A 98 -14.83 -3.99 -5.46
CA GLU A 98 -15.33 -3.28 -6.64
C GLU A 98 -16.66 -2.56 -6.36
N LYS A 99 -17.52 -3.14 -5.50
CA LYS A 99 -18.85 -2.60 -5.20
C LYS A 99 -18.74 -1.33 -4.37
N GLU A 100 -17.92 -1.38 -3.32
CA GLU A 100 -17.70 -0.26 -2.41
C GLU A 100 -16.57 0.69 -2.88
N LYS A 101 -15.94 0.36 -4.01
CA LYS A 101 -14.81 1.09 -4.61
C LYS A 101 -13.65 1.28 -3.64
N ILE A 102 -13.24 0.22 -2.96
CA ILE A 102 -12.14 0.24 -1.99
C ILE A 102 -10.96 -0.54 -2.57
N ILE A 103 -9.77 0.04 -2.51
CA ILE A 103 -8.51 -0.71 -2.62
C ILE A 103 -7.80 -0.74 -1.28
N GLY A 104 -6.98 -1.76 -1.06
CA GLY A 104 -6.14 -1.88 0.11
C GLY A 104 -4.78 -2.48 -0.17
N ALA A 105 -3.82 -2.15 0.69
CA ALA A 105 -2.50 -2.76 0.70
C ALA A 105 -2.10 -3.08 2.15
N LEU A 106 -1.82 -4.35 2.41
CA LEU A 106 -1.44 -4.88 3.73
C LEU A 106 -0.03 -5.48 3.70
N HIS A 107 0.78 -5.07 4.67
CA HIS A 107 2.02 -5.73 5.01
C HIS A 107 1.76 -6.82 6.05
N LEU A 108 1.75 -8.09 5.63
CA LEU A 108 1.45 -9.22 6.49
C LEU A 108 2.72 -9.96 6.90
N GLY A 109 3.30 -9.51 8.01
CA GLY A 109 4.26 -10.30 8.77
C GLY A 109 3.57 -11.31 9.70
N TRP A 110 4.33 -12.27 10.22
CA TRP A 110 3.81 -13.28 11.16
C TRP A 110 3.22 -12.66 12.44
N ARG A 111 3.76 -11.51 12.91
CA ARG A 111 3.23 -10.80 14.08
C ARG A 111 1.89 -10.15 13.79
N SER A 112 1.77 -9.47 12.65
CA SER A 112 0.51 -8.88 12.18
C SER A 112 -0.61 -9.92 12.10
N LEU A 113 -0.31 -11.11 11.56
CA LEU A 113 -1.26 -12.24 11.53
C LEU A 113 -1.64 -12.70 12.94
N LYS A 114 -0.66 -12.87 13.83
CA LYS A 114 -0.92 -13.25 15.22
C LYS A 114 -1.77 -12.22 15.98
N GLU A 115 -1.61 -10.93 15.67
CA GLU A 115 -2.38 -9.84 16.26
C GLU A 115 -3.77 -9.63 15.61
N GLY A 116 -4.10 -10.41 14.58
CA GLY A 116 -5.43 -10.38 13.97
C GLY A 116 -5.65 -9.23 12.97
N ILE A 117 -4.63 -8.89 12.17
CA ILE A 117 -4.76 -7.82 11.17
C ILE A 117 -5.91 -8.02 10.18
N LEU A 118 -6.24 -9.27 9.82
CA LEU A 118 -7.33 -9.55 8.89
C LEU A 118 -8.70 -9.34 9.55
N GLU A 119 -8.79 -9.66 10.83
CA GLU A 119 -9.96 -9.44 11.67
C GLU A 119 -10.21 -7.94 11.94
N ASN A 120 -9.16 -7.13 11.90
CA ASN A 120 -9.24 -5.68 12.06
C ASN A 120 -9.67 -4.93 10.78
N ILE A 121 -9.85 -5.63 9.65
CA ILE A 121 -10.37 -5.01 8.43
C ILE A 121 -11.82 -4.59 8.69
N ASN A 122 -12.01 -3.31 8.98
CA ASN A 122 -13.31 -2.70 9.20
C ASN A 122 -13.42 -1.44 8.35
N PHE A 123 -14.38 -1.39 7.44
CA PHE A 123 -14.60 -0.25 6.56
C PHE A 123 -15.68 0.65 7.14
N PRO A 124 -15.52 1.99 7.12
CA PRO A 124 -16.65 2.87 7.27
C PRO A 124 -17.57 2.66 6.05
N LEU A 125 -18.68 1.94 6.24
CA LEU A 125 -19.74 1.84 5.24
C LEU A 125 -20.33 3.22 4.97
#